data_AF-A0A328FC84-F1
#
_entry.id   AF-A0A328FC84-F1
#
_cell.length_a   1.000
_cell.length_b   1.000
_cell.length_c   1.000
_cell.angle_alpha   90.00
_cell.angle_beta   90.00
_cell.angle_gamma   90.00
#
_symmetry.space_group_name_H-M   'P 1'
#
loop_
_entity.id
_entity.type
_entity.pdbx_description
1 polymer ?
#
loop_
_entity_poly.entity_id
_entity_poly.type
_entity_poly.pdbx_seq_one_letter_code
_entity_poly.pdbx_strand_id
1 'polypeptide(L)'
;MDKMDKKTKICGVIFILFLMVAATGRSEQGFYELKAGFGNFIQCELTRTDAENYFKGKNFAVAMVNLFNVTQELDITILTGTVKCDVQGQYRTLYVAMGLRELKGKTVVSYFTIRHKDFRILATELLRYPYKERCPWAQYWISPD
;
A
#
# COMPACT_ATOMS: atom_id res chain seq x y z
N MET A 1 -27.90 28.64 45.35
CA MET A 1 -28.21 28.11 44.01
C MET A 1 -26.90 28.08 43.24
N ASP A 2 -26.02 27.13 43.56
CA ASP A 2 -24.57 27.27 43.27
C ASP A 2 -23.85 25.91 43.10
N LYS A 3 -24.52 24.95 42.45
CA LYS A 3 -23.98 23.58 42.26
C LYS A 3 -24.11 23.04 40.83
N MET A 4 -24.81 23.75 39.95
CA MET A 4 -25.08 23.30 38.57
C MET A 4 -24.04 23.76 37.53
N ASP A 5 -23.20 24.75 37.83
CA ASP A 5 -22.31 25.33 36.80
C ASP A 5 -20.97 24.60 36.65
N LYS A 6 -20.50 23.90 37.69
CA LYS A 6 -19.16 23.29 37.70
C LYS A 6 -19.09 21.96 36.95
N LYS A 7 -20.18 21.19 36.88
CA LYS A 7 -20.22 19.87 36.21
C LYS A 7 -20.25 19.98 34.68
N THR A 8 -20.88 21.02 34.14
CA THR A 8 -21.03 21.22 32.69
C THR A 8 -19.71 21.61 32.03
N LYS A 9 -18.87 22.42 32.70
CA LYS A 9 -17.53 22.77 32.20
C LYS A 9 -16.56 21.58 32.17
N ILE A 10 -16.64 20.68 33.15
CA ILE A 10 -15.75 19.52 33.23
C ILE A 10 -16.06 18.49 32.13
N CYS A 11 -17.33 18.30 31.76
CA CYS A 11 -17.70 17.43 30.65
C CYS A 11 -17.24 17.99 29.28
N GLY A 12 -17.23 19.32 29.11
CA GLY A 12 -16.74 19.96 27.89
C GLY A 12 -15.24 19.75 27.66
N VAL A 13 -14.42 19.78 28.72
CA VAL A 13 -12.96 19.60 28.63
C VAL A 13 -12.59 18.14 28.36
N ILE A 14 -13.34 17.18 28.91
CA ILE A 14 -13.10 15.74 28.67
C ILE A 14 -13.49 15.34 27.25
N PHE A 15 -14.52 15.97 26.67
CA PHE A 15 -14.97 15.68 25.30
C PHE A 15 -13.99 16.17 24.22
N ILE A 16 -13.23 17.24 24.50
CA ILE A 16 -12.21 17.76 23.57
C ILE A 16 -10.94 16.89 23.59
N LEU A 17 -10.62 16.24 24.71
CA LEU A 17 -9.46 15.33 24.78
C LEU A 17 -9.63 14.05 23.95
N PHE A 18 -10.87 13.60 23.71
CA PHE A 18 -11.15 12.40 22.91
C PHE A 18 -11.20 12.63 21.39
N LEU A 19 -11.21 13.89 20.93
CA LEU A 19 -11.13 14.23 19.51
C LEU A 19 -9.69 14.37 19.00
N MET A 20 -8.69 14.26 19.88
CA MET A 20 -7.29 14.05 19.50
C MET A 20 -6.95 12.56 19.37
N VAL A 21 -7.87 11.75 18.86
CA VAL A 21 -7.47 10.51 18.18
C VAL A 21 -6.71 10.98 16.95
N ALA A 22 -5.38 10.88 17.05
CA ALA A 22 -4.44 11.25 16.03
C ALA A 22 -4.99 10.82 14.66
N ALA A 23 -5.38 11.80 13.85
CA ALA A 23 -5.30 11.65 12.42
C ALA A 23 -3.82 11.38 12.15
N THR A 24 -3.43 10.11 12.13
CA THR A 24 -2.13 9.66 11.65
C THR A 24 -2.13 9.83 10.14
N GLY A 25 -2.27 11.09 9.68
CA GLY A 25 -1.95 11.49 8.33
C GLY A 25 -0.45 11.28 8.21
N ARG A 26 -0.06 10.21 7.51
CA ARG A 26 1.33 10.04 7.07
C ARG A 26 1.76 11.35 6.42
N SER A 27 2.98 11.82 6.69
CA SER A 27 3.49 13.02 6.02
C SER A 27 3.36 12.85 4.50
N GLU A 28 3.10 13.94 3.77
CA GLU A 28 2.99 13.89 2.31
C GLU A 28 4.22 13.19 1.69
N GLN A 29 5.39 13.46 2.25
CA GLN A 29 6.65 12.81 1.90
C GLN A 29 6.59 11.28 2.02
N GLY A 30 6.08 10.74 3.14
CA GLY A 30 5.95 9.30 3.32
C GLY A 30 4.96 8.64 2.36
N PHE A 31 3.95 9.38 1.86
CA PHE A 31 3.07 8.86 0.81
C PHE A 31 3.77 8.80 -0.56
N TYR A 32 4.54 9.84 -0.92
CA TYR A 32 5.29 9.86 -2.18
C TYR A 32 6.36 8.76 -2.23
N GLU A 33 7.04 8.50 -1.12
CA GLU A 33 8.01 7.40 -1.00
C GLU A 33 7.35 6.04 -1.26
N LEU A 34 6.19 5.77 -0.64
CA LEU A 34 5.44 4.54 -0.89
C LEU A 34 4.96 4.44 -2.33
N LYS A 35 4.51 5.54 -2.92
CA LYS A 35 4.07 5.57 -4.31
C LYS A 35 5.21 5.24 -5.27
N ALA A 36 6.39 5.81 -5.05
CA ALA A 36 7.58 5.52 -5.84
C ALA A 36 8.02 4.06 -5.69
N GLY A 37 8.12 3.56 -4.46
CA GLY A 37 8.47 2.17 -4.17
C GLY A 37 7.47 1.18 -4.77
N PHE A 38 6.18 1.48 -4.65
CA PHE A 38 5.11 0.71 -5.29
C PHE A 38 5.26 0.67 -6.81
N GLY A 39 5.46 1.82 -7.45
CA GLY A 39 5.68 1.90 -8.90
C GLY A 39 6.83 1.02 -9.38
N ASN A 40 7.98 1.13 -8.72
CA ASN A 40 9.20 0.42 -9.11
C ASN A 40 9.09 -1.09 -8.89
N PHE A 41 8.55 -1.52 -7.74
CA PHE A 41 8.34 -2.93 -7.45
C PHE A 41 7.43 -3.58 -8.50
N ILE A 42 6.33 -2.92 -8.84
CA ILE A 42 5.36 -3.43 -9.81
C ILE A 42 5.91 -3.46 -11.22
N GLN A 43 6.71 -2.47 -11.61
CA GLN A 43 7.46 -2.52 -12.87
C GLN A 43 8.34 -3.77 -12.92
N CYS A 44 9.17 -4.00 -11.89
CA CYS A 44 10.07 -5.14 -11.79
C CYS A 44 9.33 -6.48 -11.92
N GLU A 45 8.27 -6.65 -11.13
CA GLU A 45 7.50 -7.90 -11.09
C GLU A 45 6.79 -8.20 -12.42
N LEU A 46 6.26 -7.16 -13.07
CA LEU A 46 5.55 -7.33 -14.33
C LEU A 46 6.50 -7.58 -15.50
N THR A 47 7.60 -6.84 -15.61
CA THR A 47 8.54 -6.97 -16.74
C THR A 47 9.48 -8.16 -16.64
N ARG A 48 9.34 -8.97 -15.59
CA ARG A 48 10.17 -10.16 -15.37
C ARG A 48 9.92 -11.18 -16.48
N THR A 49 10.99 -11.73 -17.05
CA THR A 49 10.94 -12.68 -18.18
C THR A 49 10.24 -14.00 -17.82
N ASP A 50 10.16 -14.35 -16.54
CA ASP A 50 9.46 -15.52 -15.99
C ASP A 50 8.12 -15.16 -15.31
N ALA A 51 7.61 -13.93 -15.48
CA ALA A 51 6.25 -13.56 -15.09
C ALA A 51 5.23 -14.17 -16.08
N GLU A 52 5.22 -15.50 -16.16
CA GLU A 52 4.51 -16.25 -17.19
C GLU A 52 2.98 -16.13 -17.14
N ASN A 53 2.37 -15.43 -16.18
CA ASN A 53 0.91 -15.52 -15.98
C ASN A 53 0.10 -14.39 -16.63
N TYR A 54 0.53 -13.13 -16.57
CA TYR A 54 -0.39 -12.02 -16.90
C TYR A 54 -0.41 -11.66 -18.39
N PHE A 55 0.68 -11.92 -19.12
CA PHE A 55 0.82 -11.58 -20.53
C PHE A 55 1.64 -12.61 -21.35
N LYS A 56 1.64 -13.89 -20.95
CA LYS A 56 2.47 -14.94 -21.58
C LYS A 56 2.41 -14.88 -23.11
N GLY A 57 3.57 -14.80 -23.76
CA GLY A 57 3.70 -14.81 -25.22
C GLY A 57 3.22 -13.54 -25.93
N LYS A 58 2.91 -12.45 -25.20
CA LYS A 58 2.54 -11.16 -25.78
C LYS A 58 3.56 -10.10 -25.39
N ASN A 59 3.90 -9.25 -26.36
CA ASN A 59 4.60 -8.00 -26.08
C ASN A 59 3.65 -7.08 -25.32
N PHE A 60 4.11 -6.56 -24.18
CA PHE A 60 3.38 -5.58 -23.41
C PHE A 60 4.34 -4.52 -22.86
N ALA A 61 3.81 -3.35 -22.54
CA ALA A 61 4.50 -2.30 -21.83
C ALA A 61 3.63 -1.79 -20.68
N VAL A 62 4.25 -1.50 -19.54
CA VAL A 62 3.56 -0.79 -18.45
C VAL A 62 3.46 0.67 -18.85
N ALA A 63 2.24 1.18 -18.98
CA ALA A 63 1.97 2.56 -19.36
C ALA A 63 1.79 3.46 -18.13
N MET A 64 1.22 2.93 -17.04
CA MET A 64 0.97 3.69 -15.82
C MET A 64 0.85 2.76 -14.62
N VAL A 65 1.43 3.16 -13.49
CA VAL A 65 1.18 2.54 -12.18
C VAL A 65 0.59 3.61 -11.26
N ASN A 66 -0.52 3.29 -10.59
CA ASN A 66 -1.19 4.21 -9.67
C ASN A 66 -1.43 3.55 -8.32
N LEU A 67 -0.96 4.18 -7.25
CA LEU A 67 -1.29 3.85 -5.87
C LEU A 67 -2.48 4.73 -5.47
N PHE A 68 -3.61 4.12 -5.07
CA PHE A 68 -4.81 4.87 -4.71
C PHE A 68 -5.25 4.67 -3.26
N ASN A 69 -4.80 3.60 -2.58
CA ASN A 69 -5.12 3.40 -1.18
C ASN A 69 -3.99 2.71 -0.41
N VAL A 70 -3.78 3.21 0.82
CA VAL A 70 -2.79 2.74 1.79
C VAL A 70 -3.54 2.49 3.08
N THR A 71 -3.54 1.26 3.56
CA THR A 71 -4.22 0.87 4.79
C THR A 71 -3.23 0.21 5.72
N GLN A 72 -3.31 0.50 7.01
CA GLN A 72 -2.47 -0.13 8.03
C GLN A 72 -3.32 -1.10 8.84
N GLU A 73 -2.93 -2.36 8.86
CA GLU A 73 -3.59 -3.43 9.62
C GLU A 73 -2.53 -4.21 10.38
N LEU A 74 -2.59 -4.16 11.72
CA LEU A 74 -1.58 -4.77 12.61
C LEU A 74 -0.15 -4.25 12.28
N ASP A 75 0.77 -5.17 12.01
CA ASP A 75 2.16 -4.94 11.61
C ASP A 75 2.34 -4.77 10.08
N ILE A 76 1.24 -4.74 9.31
CA ILE A 76 1.26 -4.72 7.85
C ILE A 76 0.76 -3.39 7.31
N THR A 77 1.53 -2.79 6.40
CA THR A 77 1.04 -1.73 5.51
C THR A 77 0.57 -2.36 4.21
N ILE A 78 -0.73 -2.28 3.92
CA ILE A 78 -1.37 -2.76 2.70
C ILE A 78 -1.43 -1.62 1.69
N LEU A 79 -0.82 -1.83 0.53
CA LEU A 79 -0.81 -0.91 -0.59
C LEU A 79 -1.70 -1.48 -1.70
N THR A 80 -2.66 -0.69 -2.17
CA THR A 80 -3.61 -1.08 -3.22
C THR A 80 -3.60 -0.06 -4.35
N GLY A 81 -3.53 -0.58 -5.57
CA GLY A 81 -3.27 0.23 -6.74
C GLY A 81 -3.76 -0.43 -8.03
N THR A 82 -3.54 0.26 -9.13
CA THR A 82 -3.80 -0.26 -10.48
C THR A 82 -2.59 -0.08 -11.37
N VAL A 83 -2.45 -0.97 -12.34
CA VAL A 83 -1.48 -0.86 -13.43
C VAL A 83 -2.24 -0.83 -14.74
N LYS A 84 -1.94 0.14 -15.59
CA LYS A 84 -2.35 0.11 -16.99
C LYS A 84 -1.20 -0.43 -17.82
N CYS A 85 -1.46 -1.47 -18.57
CA CYS A 85 -0.53 -2.06 -19.53
C CYS A 85 -1.07 -1.85 -20.94
N ASP A 86 -0.19 -1.50 -21.87
CA ASP A 86 -0.46 -1.66 -23.31
C ASP A 86 -0.05 -3.07 -23.70
N VAL A 87 -1.00 -3.86 -24.21
CA VAL A 87 -0.76 -5.20 -24.73
C VAL A 87 -1.13 -5.21 -26.20
N GLN A 88 -0.12 -5.18 -27.07
CA GLN A 88 -0.30 -5.19 -28.53
C GLN A 88 -1.25 -4.08 -29.04
N GLY A 89 -1.14 -2.87 -28.49
CA GLY A 89 -1.95 -1.70 -28.87
C GLY A 89 -3.30 -1.62 -28.14
N GLN A 90 -3.57 -2.48 -27.18
CA GLN A 90 -4.78 -2.47 -26.37
C GLN A 90 -4.47 -2.24 -24.90
N TYR A 91 -5.04 -1.17 -24.33
CA TYR A 91 -4.91 -0.89 -22.91
C TYR A 91 -5.72 -1.88 -22.06
N ARG A 92 -5.05 -2.47 -21.07
CA ARG A 92 -5.64 -3.33 -20.05
C ARG A 92 -5.28 -2.80 -18.67
N THR A 93 -6.24 -2.87 -17.75
CA THR A 93 -6.02 -2.50 -16.34
C THR A 93 -5.88 -3.76 -15.50
N LEU A 94 -4.88 -3.77 -14.63
CA LEU A 94 -4.69 -4.77 -13.58
C LEU A 94 -4.83 -4.09 -12.23
N TYR A 95 -5.47 -4.78 -11.28
CA TYR A 95 -5.60 -4.37 -9.89
C TYR A 95 -4.53 -5.07 -9.08
N VAL A 96 -3.85 -4.34 -8.22
CA VAL A 96 -2.67 -4.80 -7.48
C VAL A 96 -2.91 -4.59 -6.00
N ALA A 97 -2.50 -5.58 -5.20
CA ALA A 97 -2.32 -5.41 -3.77
C ALA A 97 -0.96 -5.95 -3.32
N MET A 98 -0.33 -5.20 -2.42
CA MET A 98 0.98 -5.51 -1.87
C MET A 98 0.98 -5.28 -0.36
N GLY A 99 1.55 -6.21 0.41
CA GLY A 99 1.68 -6.10 1.85
C GLY A 99 3.13 -5.86 2.27
N LEU A 100 3.41 -4.76 2.96
CA LEU A 100 4.72 -4.41 3.51
C LEU A 100 4.79 -4.67 5.00
N ARG A 101 5.95 -5.13 5.49
CA ARG A 101 6.23 -5.33 6.92
C ARG A 101 7.63 -4.90 7.28
N GLU A 102 7.83 -4.56 8.55
CA GLU A 102 9.16 -4.38 9.13
C GLU A 102 9.73 -5.71 9.62
N LEU A 103 10.90 -6.09 9.09
CA LEU A 103 11.65 -7.26 9.52
C LEU A 103 13.09 -6.85 9.80
N LYS A 104 13.52 -6.94 11.07
CA LYS A 104 14.88 -6.59 11.51
C LYS A 104 15.32 -5.18 11.06
N GLY A 105 14.40 -4.22 11.16
CA GLY A 105 14.65 -2.82 10.78
C GLY A 105 14.69 -2.56 9.26
N LYS A 106 14.20 -3.50 8.46
CA LYS A 106 14.04 -3.35 7.02
C LYS A 106 12.58 -3.56 6.64
N THR A 107 12.03 -2.67 5.82
CA THR A 107 10.76 -2.93 5.17
C THR A 107 10.94 -4.03 4.12
N VAL A 108 10.05 -5.02 4.09
CA VAL A 108 10.04 -6.14 3.15
C VAL A 108 8.65 -6.34 2.56
N VAL A 109 8.58 -6.84 1.31
CA VAL A 109 7.32 -7.23 0.69
C VAL A 109 6.94 -8.62 1.21
N SER A 110 5.92 -8.66 2.05
CA SER A 110 5.38 -9.88 2.66
C SER A 110 4.27 -10.52 1.81
N TYR A 111 3.67 -9.78 0.88
CA TYR A 111 2.62 -10.26 -0.01
C TYR A 111 2.59 -9.46 -1.30
N PHE A 112 2.30 -10.13 -2.42
CA PHE A 112 2.03 -9.49 -3.71
C PHE A 112 0.97 -10.28 -4.49
N THR A 113 -0.04 -9.59 -4.99
CA THR A 113 -1.02 -10.17 -5.92
C THR A 113 -1.48 -9.15 -6.95
N ILE A 114 -1.91 -9.67 -8.09
CA ILE A 114 -2.42 -8.87 -9.18
C ILE A 114 -3.53 -9.62 -9.92
N ARG A 115 -4.60 -8.92 -10.29
CA ARG A 115 -5.82 -9.50 -10.87
C ARG A 115 -6.40 -8.60 -11.96
N HIS A 116 -7.16 -9.17 -12.88
CA HIS A 116 -7.88 -8.41 -13.92
C HIS A 116 -9.19 -7.75 -13.45
N LYS A 117 -9.64 -8.09 -12.24
CA LYS A 117 -10.83 -7.55 -11.60
C LYS A 117 -10.44 -6.94 -10.28
N ASP A 118 -11.13 -5.87 -9.90
CA ASP A 118 -10.97 -5.26 -8.59
C ASP A 118 -11.28 -6.26 -7.47
N PHE A 119 -10.57 -6.14 -6.36
CA PHE A 119 -10.69 -7.04 -5.23
C PHE A 119 -10.33 -6.32 -3.93
N ARG A 120 -10.98 -6.75 -2.84
CA ARG A 120 -10.63 -6.36 -1.48
C ARG A 120 -9.70 -7.42 -0.91
N ILE A 121 -8.76 -7.00 -0.07
CA ILE A 121 -7.84 -7.90 0.61
C ILE A 121 -7.66 -7.47 2.06
N LEU A 122 -7.48 -8.45 2.94
CA LEU A 122 -7.28 -8.26 4.38
C LEU A 122 -5.91 -8.77 4.80
N ALA A 123 -5.35 -8.24 5.89
CA ALA A 123 -4.07 -8.68 6.44
C ALA A 123 -3.97 -10.20 6.69
N THR A 124 -5.09 -10.83 7.08
CA THR A 124 -5.17 -12.27 7.33
C THR A 124 -4.96 -13.11 6.07
N GLU A 125 -5.36 -12.60 4.90
CA GLU A 125 -5.09 -13.25 3.61
C GLU A 125 -3.61 -13.09 3.23
N LEU A 126 -3.01 -11.93 3.53
CA LEU A 126 -1.59 -11.68 3.27
C LEU A 126 -0.69 -12.65 4.05
N LEU A 127 -1.02 -12.90 5.32
CA LEU A 127 -0.30 -13.85 6.20
C LEU A 127 -0.28 -15.29 5.67
N ARG A 128 -1.34 -15.72 4.99
CA ARG A 128 -1.48 -17.10 4.50
C ARG A 128 -0.67 -17.38 3.24
N TYR A 129 -0.35 -16.34 2.47
CA TYR A 129 0.33 -16.46 1.18
C TYR A 129 1.59 -15.57 1.17
N PRO A 130 2.62 -15.93 1.94
CA PRO A 130 3.83 -15.11 2.02
C PRO A 130 4.49 -15.01 0.65
N TYR A 131 4.88 -13.78 0.31
CA TYR A 131 5.67 -13.51 -0.88
C TYR A 131 7.07 -14.09 -0.70
N LYS A 132 7.46 -15.00 -1.60
CA LYS A 132 8.81 -15.56 -1.65
C LYS A 132 9.60 -14.68 -2.61
N GLU A 133 10.36 -13.73 -2.06
CA GLU A 133 11.03 -12.62 -2.75
C GLU A 133 11.59 -12.99 -4.14
N ARG A 134 11.33 -12.10 -5.11
CA ARG A 134 11.94 -12.14 -6.46
C ARG A 134 12.52 -10.78 -6.84
N CYS A 135 11.86 -9.68 -6.49
CA CYS A 135 12.39 -8.31 -6.54
C CYS A 135 12.66 -7.77 -5.12
N PRO A 136 13.84 -7.19 -4.82
CA PRO A 136 14.18 -6.70 -3.48
C PRO A 136 13.54 -5.35 -3.17
N TRP A 137 12.81 -5.23 -2.07
CA TRP A 137 12.22 -3.95 -1.63
C TRP A 137 13.28 -2.84 -1.41
N ALA A 138 14.47 -3.23 -0.96
CA ALA A 138 15.57 -2.32 -0.59
C ALA A 138 16.18 -1.52 -1.76
N GLN A 139 15.99 -1.94 -3.01
CA GLN A 139 16.46 -1.19 -4.19
C GLN A 139 15.59 0.04 -4.52
N TYR A 140 14.50 0.24 -3.79
CA TYR A 140 13.50 1.26 -4.11
C TYR A 140 13.45 2.41 -3.10
N TRP A 141 14.42 2.49 -2.20
CA TRP A 141 14.66 3.65 -1.34
C TRP A 141 15.57 4.63 -2.07
N ILE A 142 15.19 5.90 -2.12
CA ILE A 142 16.18 6.96 -2.27
C ILE A 142 16.79 7.07 -0.87
N SER A 143 18.07 6.72 -0.72
CA SER A 143 18.82 7.06 0.51
C SER A 143 18.76 8.59 0.64
N PRO A 144 18.16 9.14 1.71
CA PRO A 144 18.36 10.53 2.03
C PRO A 144 19.74 10.62 2.68
N ASP A 145 20.79 10.68 1.87
CA ASP A 145 22.09 11.16 2.35
C ASP A 145 21.98 12.67 2.63
#